data_AF-A0A1I3QJQ4-F1
#
_entry.id   AF-A0A1I3QJQ4-F1
#
_cell.length_a   1.000
_cell.length_b   1.000
_cell.length_c   1.000
_cell.angle_alpha   90.00
_cell.angle_beta   90.00
_cell.angle_gamma   90.00
#
_symmetry.space_group_name_H-M   'P 1'
#
loop_
_entity.id
_entity.type
_entity.pdbx_description
1 polymer ?
#
loop_
_entity_poly.entity_id
_entity_poly.type
_entity_poly.pdbx_seq_one_letter_code
_entity_poly.pdbx_strand_id
1 'polypeptide(L)'
;MQQITVLHTGRGGQAFANGIELCKINFAQGEKTRDDLVDRVVSVRRRLVRLLFLIFRNHRDLLLTVRSALQHKDSDMEKKKYSSSEQLIGGAFQDDGSKSGRCQYSKAGSHMELEMTDMAQSHNKFHFTVDGTVYGTDDKTRDGSQIRKSAGLTPASDFVLVYVTGGIARSISIEEDITFDSGKTAVFLSFRSDRTYTFTVNERGWEWGAPTILAADIYRYGGIDDEHELILDSAGDTPIAADGEVRLDGDGVERIRSREPKMVTIKVNGRSRTVEKRRHSYREIAKIAYPDADFENFNYTITYLHGVDGAEGDLVEGETIQVKKGMVFNVRRSDKS
;
A
#
# COMPACT_ATOMS: atom_id res chain seq x y z
N MET A 1 20.57 25.28 41.46
CA MET A 1 19.24 25.64 42.02
C MET A 1 18.25 25.74 40.87
N GLN A 2 17.32 24.79 40.78
CA GLN A 2 15.89 25.00 40.49
C GLN A 2 15.23 23.62 40.56
N GLN A 3 14.34 23.46 41.55
CA GLN A 3 13.50 22.29 41.71
C GLN A 3 12.28 22.42 40.80
N ILE A 4 11.84 21.32 40.20
CA ILE A 4 10.47 21.21 39.68
C ILE A 4 9.81 19.98 40.32
N THR A 5 8.75 20.29 41.06
CA THR A 5 7.89 19.41 41.84
C THR A 5 7.03 18.52 40.92
N VAL A 6 7.00 17.22 41.22
CA VAL A 6 6.10 16.24 40.60
C VAL A 6 4.73 16.33 41.27
N LEU A 7 3.68 16.60 40.49
CA LEU A 7 2.29 16.40 40.92
C LEU A 7 1.77 15.07 40.37
N HIS A 8 1.51 14.15 41.29
CA HIS A 8 0.73 12.94 41.06
C HIS A 8 -0.76 13.23 41.29
N THR A 9 -1.56 13.04 40.25
CA THR A 9 -2.97 12.63 40.30
C THR A 9 -3.10 11.61 39.16
N GLY A 10 -3.81 10.49 39.19
CA GLY A 10 -4.71 9.85 40.14
C GLY A 10 -5.32 8.72 39.32
N ARG A 11 -5.32 7.51 39.88
CA ARG A 11 -5.79 6.21 39.33
C ARG A 11 -6.90 6.24 38.27
N GLY A 12 -6.69 5.47 37.19
CA GLY A 12 -7.76 4.84 36.42
C GLY A 12 -7.27 4.22 35.11
N GLY A 13 -7.17 2.88 35.06
CA GLY A 13 -7.05 2.14 33.79
C GLY A 13 -5.80 1.26 33.63
N GLN A 14 -5.70 0.18 34.41
CA GLN A 14 -4.92 -0.99 34.02
C GLN A 14 -5.71 -1.76 32.95
N ALA A 15 -5.41 -1.53 31.68
CA ALA A 15 -5.56 -2.46 30.56
C ALA A 15 -4.85 -1.83 29.36
N PHE A 16 -4.16 -2.62 28.54
CA PHE A 16 -3.33 -2.20 27.40
C PHE A 16 -1.90 -1.76 27.74
N ALA A 17 -1.17 -2.61 28.46
CA ALA A 17 0.29 -2.66 28.39
C ALA A 17 0.72 -3.97 27.74
N ASN A 18 0.74 -3.99 26.40
CA ASN A 18 1.58 -4.89 25.61
C ASN A 18 1.83 -4.23 24.25
N GLY A 19 3.06 -3.75 24.04
CA GLY A 19 3.58 -3.47 22.71
C GLY A 19 3.84 -2.02 22.31
N ILE A 20 4.30 -1.14 23.21
CA ILE A 20 5.03 0.07 22.79
C ILE A 20 6.19 0.31 23.77
N GLU A 21 7.35 -0.28 23.50
CA GLU A 21 8.61 0.25 24.05
C GLU A 21 8.89 1.60 23.39
N LEU A 22 8.48 2.68 24.05
CA LEU A 22 8.96 4.02 23.74
C LEU A 22 10.44 4.09 24.13
N CYS A 23 11.27 4.22 23.10
CA CYS A 23 12.73 4.39 23.18
C CYS A 23 13.07 5.50 24.21
N LYS A 24 13.63 5.11 25.36
CA LYS A 24 14.25 6.05 26.31
C LYS A 24 15.48 6.66 25.65
N ILE A 25 15.44 7.96 25.35
CA ILE A 25 16.60 8.70 24.83
C ILE A 25 17.54 8.97 26.01
N ASN A 26 18.57 8.14 26.16
CA ASN A 26 19.71 8.46 27.02
C ASN A 26 20.63 9.44 26.28
N PHE A 27 20.83 10.63 26.85
CA PHE A 27 21.80 11.60 26.37
C PHE A 27 23.21 11.09 26.68
N ALA A 28 23.88 10.49 25.69
CA ALA A 28 25.31 10.26 25.74
C ALA A 28 26.03 11.60 25.55
N GLN A 29 26.91 11.97 26.48
CA GLN A 29 27.74 13.16 26.35
C GLN A 29 28.73 12.97 25.20
N GLY A 30 28.52 13.69 24.10
CA GLY A 30 29.48 13.80 23.01
C GLY A 30 28.89 13.92 21.61
N GLU A 31 28.08 14.94 21.33
CA GLU A 31 27.71 15.30 19.94
C GLU A 31 27.93 16.81 19.76
N LYS A 32 28.74 17.19 18.78
CA LYS A 32 29.41 18.51 18.70
C LYS A 32 29.04 19.33 17.46
N THR A 33 27.90 19.07 16.82
CA THR A 33 27.44 19.83 15.65
C THR A 33 25.92 19.80 15.45
N ARG A 34 25.38 20.91 14.95
CA ARG A 34 23.94 21.17 14.75
C ARG A 34 23.31 20.30 13.65
N ASP A 35 24.12 19.77 12.74
CA ASP A 35 23.70 18.95 11.60
C ASP A 35 23.37 17.50 12.01
N ASP A 36 24.10 16.93 12.98
CA ASP A 36 23.83 15.58 13.52
C ASP A 36 22.46 15.48 14.21
N LEU A 37 22.01 16.60 14.80
CA LEU A 37 20.71 16.71 15.45
C LEU A 37 19.57 16.77 14.43
N VAL A 38 19.78 17.43 13.28
CA VAL A 38 18.79 17.55 12.20
C VAL A 38 18.58 16.20 11.53
N ASP A 39 19.66 15.47 11.23
CA ASP A 39 19.57 14.16 10.58
C ASP A 39 18.87 13.11 11.46
N ARG A 40 19.07 13.16 12.79
CA ARG A 40 18.35 12.28 13.71
C ARG A 40 16.87 12.63 13.85
N VAL A 41 16.51 13.92 13.84
CA VAL A 41 15.10 14.36 13.86
C VAL A 41 14.40 13.96 12.55
N VAL A 42 15.07 14.09 11.41
CA VAL A 42 14.55 13.64 10.11
C VAL A 42 14.37 12.11 10.08
N SER A 43 15.32 11.35 10.62
CA SER A 43 15.24 9.88 10.73
C SER A 43 14.09 9.41 11.62
N VAL A 44 13.87 10.04 12.77
CA VAL A 44 12.74 9.74 13.66
C VAL A 44 11.40 10.08 13.00
N ARG A 45 11.30 11.23 12.31
CA ARG A 45 10.11 11.62 11.55
C ARG A 45 9.78 10.63 10.44
N ARG A 46 10.77 10.15 9.69
CA ARG A 46 10.60 9.11 8.66
C ARG A 46 10.07 7.79 9.24
N ARG A 47 10.57 7.35 10.40
CA ARG A 47 10.09 6.13 11.08
C ARG A 47 8.65 6.28 11.59
N LEU A 48 8.28 7.46 12.10
CA LEU A 48 6.91 7.74 12.55
C LEU A 48 5.91 7.78 11.38
N VAL A 49 6.30 8.38 10.25
CA VAL A 49 5.50 8.36 9.01
C VAL A 49 5.30 6.92 8.51
N ARG A 50 6.34 6.07 8.56
CA ARG A 50 6.26 4.65 8.18
C ARG A 50 5.32 3.85 9.11
N LEU A 51 5.33 4.13 10.41
CA LEU A 51 4.45 3.48 11.39
C LEU A 51 2.98 3.91 11.19
N LEU A 52 2.73 5.19 10.96
CA LEU A 52 1.41 5.72 10.62
C LEU A 52 0.88 5.08 9.33
N PHE A 53 1.71 4.98 8.29
CA PHE A 53 1.32 4.36 7.01
C PHE A 53 0.98 2.87 7.14
N LEU A 54 1.70 2.12 7.98
CA LEU A 54 1.38 0.71 8.29
C LEU A 54 0.08 0.56 9.08
N ILE A 55 -0.20 1.46 10.02
CA ILE A 55 -1.47 1.50 10.77
C ILE A 55 -2.65 1.80 9.81
N PHE A 56 -2.47 2.76 8.90
CA PHE A 56 -3.48 3.08 7.88
C PHE A 56 -3.73 1.95 6.89
N ARG A 57 -2.70 1.18 6.51
CA ARG A 57 -2.83 0.00 5.65
C ARG A 57 -3.69 -1.09 6.32
N ASN A 58 -3.45 -1.36 7.60
CA ASN A 58 -4.18 -2.37 8.37
C ASN A 58 -5.66 -1.99 8.59
N HIS A 59 -5.96 -0.70 8.78
CA HIS A 59 -7.35 -0.22 8.89
C HIS A 59 -8.12 -0.30 7.57
N ARG A 60 -7.45 -0.15 6.42
CA ARG A 60 -8.09 -0.26 5.10
C ARG A 60 -8.49 -1.70 4.77
N ASP A 61 -7.67 -2.69 5.14
CA ASP A 61 -8.01 -4.11 4.95
C ASP A 61 -9.15 -4.55 5.88
N LEU A 62 -9.23 -4.01 7.10
CA LEU A 62 -10.37 -4.23 8.00
C LEU A 62 -11.65 -3.58 7.46
N LEU A 63 -11.58 -2.36 6.93
CA LEU A 63 -12.71 -1.65 6.33
C LEU A 63 -13.21 -2.33 5.05
N LEU A 64 -12.33 -2.86 4.21
CA LEU A 64 -12.72 -3.62 3.01
C LEU A 64 -13.40 -4.94 3.37
N THR A 65 -12.91 -5.63 4.41
CA THR A 65 -13.52 -6.88 4.90
C THR A 65 -14.89 -6.63 5.53
N VAL A 66 -15.04 -5.56 6.32
CA VAL A 66 -16.33 -5.15 6.91
C VAL A 66 -17.32 -4.67 5.84
N ARG A 67 -16.86 -3.95 4.81
CA ARG A 67 -17.71 -3.48 3.70
C ARG A 67 -18.21 -4.63 2.82
N SER A 68 -17.38 -5.63 2.57
CA SER A 68 -17.78 -6.89 1.91
C SER A 68 -18.81 -7.67 2.73
N ALA A 69 -18.65 -7.73 4.06
CA ALA A 69 -19.60 -8.40 4.96
C ALA A 69 -20.94 -7.65 5.09
N LEU A 70 -20.95 -6.32 4.96
CA LEU A 70 -22.16 -5.49 4.98
C LEU A 70 -22.96 -5.59 3.66
N GLN A 71 -22.28 -5.62 2.51
CA GLN A 71 -22.95 -5.80 1.20
C GLN A 71 -23.67 -7.16 1.06
N HIS A 72 -23.17 -8.20 1.72
CA HIS A 72 -23.85 -9.51 1.76
C HIS A 72 -25.08 -9.52 2.68
N LYS A 73 -25.15 -8.66 3.71
CA LYS A 73 -26.33 -8.55 4.58
C LYS A 73 -27.45 -7.71 3.96
N ASP A 74 -27.12 -6.68 3.19
CA ASP A 74 -28.12 -5.81 2.56
C ASP A 74 -28.84 -6.51 1.40
N SER A 75 -28.15 -7.35 0.63
CA SER A 75 -28.75 -8.15 -0.45
C SER A 75 -29.72 -9.24 0.06
N ASP A 76 -29.51 -9.77 1.27
CA ASP A 76 -30.44 -10.69 1.93
C ASP A 76 -31.65 -9.99 2.58
N MET A 77 -31.51 -8.73 2.98
CA MET A 77 -32.64 -7.91 3.47
C MET A 77 -33.55 -7.44 2.33
N GLU A 78 -32.99 -7.10 1.17
CA GLU A 78 -33.76 -6.58 0.03
C GLU A 78 -34.65 -7.66 -0.61
N LYS A 79 -34.21 -8.92 -0.62
CA LYS A 79 -35.02 -10.07 -1.05
C LYS A 79 -36.20 -10.40 -0.12
N LYS A 80 -36.11 -10.05 1.18
CA LYS A 80 -37.23 -10.21 2.12
C LYS A 80 -38.29 -9.11 2.02
N LYS A 81 -37.95 -7.93 1.50
CA LYS A 81 -38.87 -6.79 1.39
C LYS A 81 -39.83 -6.91 0.20
N TYR A 82 -39.42 -7.57 -0.89
CA TYR A 82 -40.23 -7.70 -2.11
C TYR A 82 -41.36 -8.74 -2.06
N SER A 83 -41.56 -9.44 -0.94
CA SER A 83 -42.64 -10.42 -0.77
C SER A 83 -43.82 -9.93 0.10
N SER A 84 -43.82 -8.68 0.58
CA SER A 84 -44.81 -8.22 1.58
C SER A 84 -45.50 -6.88 1.28
N SER A 85 -45.36 -6.31 0.08
CA SER A 85 -46.01 -5.05 -0.30
C SER A 85 -46.91 -5.18 -1.52
N GLU A 86 -47.89 -6.07 -1.45
CA GLU A 86 -49.16 -5.95 -2.16
C GLU A 86 -50.28 -6.10 -1.14
N GLN A 87 -50.56 -5.03 -0.39
CA GLN A 87 -51.87 -4.79 0.20
C GLN A 87 -51.92 -3.39 0.85
N LEU A 88 -53.04 -2.71 0.59
CA LEU A 88 -53.56 -1.50 1.24
C LEU A 88 -53.21 -0.16 0.57
N ILE A 89 -54.14 0.20 -0.31
CA ILE A 89 -54.48 1.54 -0.79
C ILE A 89 -55.39 2.22 0.26
N GLY A 90 -55.24 3.54 0.44
CA GLY A 90 -56.38 4.45 0.64
C GLY A 90 -56.47 5.19 1.97
N GLY A 91 -56.49 6.53 1.91
CA GLY A 91 -56.95 7.39 3.01
C GLY A 91 -56.44 8.82 2.93
N ALA A 92 -57.31 9.74 2.54
CA ALA A 92 -57.09 11.20 2.51
C ALA A 92 -57.08 11.84 3.91
N PHE A 93 -56.64 13.11 4.00
CA PHE A 93 -57.38 14.28 4.56
C PHE A 93 -56.56 15.26 5.45
N GLN A 94 -56.59 16.52 5.02
CA GLN A 94 -56.55 17.85 5.67
C GLN A 94 -55.45 18.34 6.63
N ASP A 95 -55.25 19.65 6.42
CA ASP A 95 -54.36 20.68 6.96
C ASP A 95 -54.89 21.26 8.29
N ASP A 96 -53.99 21.69 9.19
CA ASP A 96 -54.23 22.79 10.14
C ASP A 96 -52.95 23.17 10.92
N GLY A 97 -52.46 24.39 10.67
CA GLY A 97 -52.20 25.44 11.67
C GLY A 97 -51.28 25.22 12.89
N SER A 98 -50.20 26.01 12.91
CA SER A 98 -49.65 26.75 14.07
C SER A 98 -49.00 25.97 15.23
N LYS A 99 -47.68 26.19 15.45
CA LYS A 99 -47.16 26.87 16.65
C LYS A 99 -45.64 27.10 16.63
N SER A 100 -45.29 28.23 17.20
CA SER A 100 -43.96 28.72 17.55
C SER A 100 -43.21 27.81 18.53
N GLY A 101 -41.90 27.70 18.34
CA GLY A 101 -41.01 27.02 19.28
C GLY A 101 -39.55 27.41 19.02
N ARG A 102 -39.11 28.50 19.62
CA ARG A 102 -37.69 28.84 19.72
C ARG A 102 -37.04 27.84 20.68
N CYS A 103 -36.30 26.87 20.16
CA CYS A 103 -35.36 26.06 20.94
C CYS A 103 -33.93 26.41 20.50
N GLN A 104 -33.20 27.05 21.42
CA GLN A 104 -31.75 27.10 21.38
C GLN A 104 -31.24 25.71 21.75
N TYR A 105 -30.36 25.11 20.95
CA TYR A 105 -29.40 24.13 21.44
C TYR A 105 -28.06 24.29 20.74
N SER A 106 -27.08 24.61 21.57
CA SER A 106 -25.65 24.59 21.34
C SER A 106 -25.15 23.18 21.00
N LYS A 107 -24.06 23.15 20.21
CA LYS A 107 -23.03 22.08 20.23
C LYS A 107 -23.43 20.74 19.59
N ALA A 108 -23.79 20.77 18.31
CA ALA A 108 -23.89 19.58 17.45
C ALA A 108 -23.22 19.77 16.07
N GLY A 109 -22.30 20.73 15.94
CA GLY A 109 -21.72 21.13 14.66
C GLY A 109 -20.70 20.16 14.07
N SER A 110 -19.93 19.42 14.89
CA SER A 110 -18.79 18.67 14.37
C SER A 110 -19.10 17.26 13.88
N HIS A 111 -20.20 16.65 14.33
CA HIS A 111 -20.54 15.28 13.93
C HIS A 111 -21.42 15.24 12.67
N MET A 112 -22.32 16.22 12.51
CA MET A 112 -23.14 16.38 11.29
C MET A 112 -22.31 16.83 10.08
N GLU A 113 -21.26 17.63 10.28
CA GLU A 113 -20.42 18.10 9.16
C GLU A 113 -19.62 16.96 8.49
N LEU A 114 -19.22 15.96 9.28
CA LEU A 114 -18.55 14.74 8.82
C LEU A 114 -19.52 13.74 8.17
N GLU A 115 -20.76 13.62 8.66
CA GLU A 115 -21.78 12.78 8.03
C GLU A 115 -22.36 13.40 6.75
N MET A 116 -22.49 14.73 6.69
CA MET A 116 -22.95 15.45 5.50
C MET A 116 -21.92 15.39 4.35
N THR A 117 -20.62 15.34 4.65
CA THR A 117 -19.58 15.16 3.62
C THR A 117 -19.59 13.75 3.04
N ASP A 118 -19.87 12.73 3.85
CA ASP A 118 -19.97 11.33 3.41
C ASP A 118 -21.26 11.08 2.59
N MET A 119 -22.38 11.72 2.97
CA MET A 119 -23.64 11.66 2.21
C MET A 119 -23.61 12.47 0.90
N ALA A 120 -22.89 13.59 0.85
CA ALA A 120 -22.77 14.40 -0.37
C ALA A 120 -21.93 13.73 -1.46
N GLN A 121 -20.93 12.92 -1.10
CA GLN A 121 -20.08 12.19 -2.05
C GLN A 121 -20.78 11.02 -2.77
N SER A 122 -21.89 10.53 -2.20
CA SER A 122 -22.66 9.39 -2.73
C SER A 122 -23.45 9.70 -4.01
N HIS A 123 -23.64 10.97 -4.36
CA HIS A 123 -24.47 11.37 -5.51
C HIS A 123 -23.67 11.81 -6.74
N ASN A 124 -22.36 12.01 -6.62
CA ASN A 124 -21.55 12.47 -7.75
C ASN A 124 -21.36 11.37 -8.79
N LYS A 125 -21.51 11.73 -10.07
CA LYS A 125 -21.36 10.79 -11.20
C LYS A 125 -19.92 10.35 -11.44
N PHE A 126 -18.95 11.19 -11.12
CA PHE A 126 -17.53 10.94 -11.34
C PHE A 126 -16.75 11.13 -10.05
N HIS A 127 -15.73 10.29 -9.88
CA HIS A 127 -14.85 10.31 -8.71
C HIS A 127 -13.39 10.32 -9.15
N PHE A 128 -12.59 11.07 -8.41
CA PHE A 128 -11.14 11.08 -8.58
C PHE A 128 -10.46 11.13 -7.21
N THR A 129 -9.16 10.85 -7.19
CA THR A 129 -8.35 10.96 -5.98
C THR A 129 -7.21 11.94 -6.19
N VAL A 130 -6.89 12.71 -5.15
CA VAL A 130 -5.64 13.49 -5.07
C VAL A 130 -4.93 13.05 -3.80
N ASP A 131 -3.72 12.51 -3.95
CA ASP A 131 -2.90 11.97 -2.84
C ASP A 131 -3.66 10.94 -1.98
N GLY A 132 -4.52 10.16 -2.64
CA GLY A 132 -5.37 9.13 -2.00
C GLY A 132 -6.66 9.64 -1.36
N THR A 133 -6.87 10.96 -1.26
CA THR A 133 -8.14 11.55 -0.80
C THR A 133 -9.16 11.55 -1.94
N VAL A 134 -10.38 11.07 -1.69
CA VAL A 134 -11.45 10.95 -2.70
C VAL A 134 -12.22 12.26 -2.83
N TYR A 135 -12.50 12.66 -4.07
CA TYR A 135 -13.32 13.80 -4.43
C TYR A 135 -14.39 13.38 -5.45
N GLY A 136 -15.55 14.04 -5.41
CA GLY A 136 -16.67 13.83 -6.32
C GLY A 136 -16.94 15.04 -7.20
N THR A 137 -17.41 14.79 -8.43
CA THR A 137 -17.90 15.82 -9.35
C THR A 137 -19.01 15.28 -10.25
N ASP A 138 -19.96 16.13 -10.62
CA ASP A 138 -20.94 15.82 -11.67
C ASP A 138 -20.47 16.23 -13.07
N ASP A 139 -19.45 17.09 -13.13
CA ASP A 139 -18.83 17.50 -14.38
C ASP A 139 -17.92 16.39 -14.89
N LYS A 140 -18.16 15.98 -16.14
CA LYS A 140 -17.36 14.95 -16.81
C LYS A 140 -15.94 15.44 -17.13
N THR A 141 -15.74 16.74 -17.29
CA THR A 141 -14.45 17.33 -17.65
C THR A 141 -14.05 18.36 -16.61
N ARG A 142 -12.79 18.31 -16.16
CA ARG A 142 -12.20 19.29 -15.24
C ARG A 142 -10.78 19.60 -15.68
N ASP A 143 -10.38 20.87 -15.56
CA ASP A 143 -9.00 21.27 -15.82
C ASP A 143 -8.08 20.99 -14.63
N GLY A 144 -6.77 21.04 -14.86
CA GLY A 144 -5.76 20.83 -13.82
C GLY A 144 -5.83 21.84 -12.66
N SER A 145 -6.31 23.06 -12.88
CA SER A 145 -6.49 24.10 -11.87
C SER A 145 -7.63 23.76 -10.92
N GLN A 146 -8.76 23.32 -11.48
CA GLN A 146 -9.96 22.90 -10.75
C GLN A 146 -9.69 21.66 -9.90
N ILE A 147 -8.94 20.69 -10.42
CA ILE A 147 -8.52 19.50 -9.66
C ILE A 147 -7.65 19.90 -8.47
N ARG A 148 -6.62 20.72 -8.69
CA ARG A 148 -5.76 21.25 -7.60
C ARG A 148 -6.56 22.03 -6.57
N LYS A 149 -7.44 22.94 -7.01
CA LYS A 149 -8.29 23.75 -6.13
C LYS A 149 -9.23 22.89 -5.28
N SER A 150 -9.80 21.83 -5.86
CA SER A 150 -10.66 20.88 -5.12
C SER A 150 -9.92 20.22 -3.96
N ALA A 151 -8.61 19.98 -4.13
CA ALA A 151 -7.73 19.43 -3.10
C ALA A 151 -7.06 20.47 -2.19
N GLY A 152 -7.42 21.76 -2.30
CA GLY A 152 -6.82 22.83 -1.50
C GLY A 152 -5.38 23.20 -1.90
N LEU A 153 -4.93 22.78 -3.08
CA LEU A 153 -3.58 23.02 -3.60
C LEU A 153 -3.51 24.40 -4.27
N THR A 154 -3.43 25.46 -3.46
CA THR A 154 -3.41 26.86 -3.92
C THR A 154 -2.16 27.62 -3.43
N PRO A 155 -1.50 28.41 -4.29
CA PRO A 155 -1.79 28.61 -5.71
C PRO A 155 -1.46 27.36 -6.55
N ALA A 156 -2.18 27.13 -7.65
CA ALA A 156 -2.02 25.93 -8.48
C ALA A 156 -0.59 25.80 -9.06
N SER A 157 0.08 26.92 -9.30
CA SER A 157 1.46 26.99 -9.80
C SER A 157 2.53 26.46 -8.82
N ASP A 158 2.21 26.31 -7.53
CA ASP A 158 3.13 25.72 -6.55
C ASP A 158 3.25 24.20 -6.71
N PHE A 159 2.37 23.57 -7.52
CA PHE A 159 2.20 22.12 -7.55
C PHE A 159 2.23 21.54 -8.96
N VAL A 160 3.12 20.56 -9.14
CA VAL A 160 3.02 19.58 -10.22
C VAL A 160 1.92 18.59 -9.87
N LEU A 161 0.96 18.41 -10.78
CA LEU A 161 -0.10 17.41 -10.67
C LEU A 161 0.22 16.30 -11.65
N VAL A 162 0.36 15.07 -11.15
CA VAL A 162 0.63 13.87 -11.94
C VAL A 162 -0.65 13.05 -12.03
N TYR A 163 -1.07 12.71 -13.24
CA TYR A 163 -2.18 11.80 -13.51
C TYR A 163 -1.66 10.39 -13.81
N VAL A 164 -2.17 9.41 -13.07
CA VAL A 164 -1.83 8.00 -13.24
C VAL A 164 -2.96 7.28 -13.97
N THR A 165 -2.64 6.71 -15.13
CA THR A 165 -3.59 5.94 -15.95
C THR A 165 -2.86 4.92 -16.82
N GLY A 166 -3.45 3.75 -17.05
CA GLY A 166 -2.90 2.77 -18.00
C GLY A 166 -1.49 2.24 -17.68
N GLY A 167 -1.04 2.32 -16.42
CA GLY A 167 0.32 1.92 -16.03
C GLY A 167 1.40 2.96 -16.36
N ILE A 168 1.02 4.22 -16.60
CA ILE A 168 1.93 5.36 -16.75
C ILE A 168 1.54 6.50 -15.81
N ALA A 169 2.51 7.35 -15.52
CA ALA A 169 2.33 8.60 -14.79
C ALA A 169 2.78 9.76 -15.68
N ARG A 170 1.94 10.79 -15.83
CA ARG A 170 2.28 11.99 -16.62
C ARG A 170 1.85 13.25 -15.88
N SER A 171 2.54 14.36 -16.10
CA SER A 171 2.10 15.64 -15.56
C SER A 171 0.89 16.19 -16.32
N ILE A 172 0.08 16.97 -15.61
CA ILE A 172 -1.07 17.72 -16.13
C ILE A 172 -0.79 19.20 -15.95
N SER A 173 -0.92 19.97 -17.03
CA SER A 173 -0.81 21.43 -16.99
C SER A 173 -1.93 22.06 -16.14
N ILE A 174 -1.85 23.36 -15.88
CA ILE A 174 -2.89 24.05 -15.10
C ILE A 174 -4.20 24.15 -15.90
N GLU A 175 -4.09 24.44 -17.20
CA GLU A 175 -5.23 24.64 -18.11
C GLU A 175 -5.61 23.37 -18.90
N GLU A 176 -4.97 22.23 -18.63
CA GLU A 176 -5.28 21.00 -19.36
C GLU A 176 -6.55 20.34 -18.84
N ASP A 177 -7.48 20.08 -19.76
CA ASP A 177 -8.73 19.39 -19.49
C ASP A 177 -8.56 17.87 -19.40
N ILE A 178 -9.06 17.29 -18.31
CA ILE A 178 -9.17 15.84 -18.11
C ILE A 178 -10.63 15.43 -18.15
N THR A 179 -10.94 14.47 -19.02
CA THR A 179 -12.27 13.85 -19.11
C THR A 179 -12.31 12.59 -18.27
N PHE A 180 -13.24 12.51 -17.33
CA PHE A 180 -13.45 11.37 -16.46
C PHE A 180 -14.30 10.27 -17.13
N ASP A 181 -13.90 9.03 -16.89
CA ASP A 181 -14.64 7.84 -17.29
C ASP A 181 -15.67 7.47 -16.21
N SER A 182 -16.92 7.24 -16.61
CA SER A 182 -17.95 6.70 -15.72
C SER A 182 -17.52 5.34 -15.15
N GLY A 183 -17.59 5.19 -13.82
CA GLY A 183 -17.26 3.94 -13.14
C GLY A 183 -15.76 3.68 -12.94
N LYS A 184 -14.87 4.60 -13.36
CA LYS A 184 -13.45 4.55 -13.00
C LYS A 184 -13.09 5.72 -12.09
N THR A 185 -12.20 5.47 -11.15
CA THR A 185 -11.62 6.53 -10.32
C THR A 185 -10.31 7.01 -10.93
N ALA A 186 -10.27 8.26 -11.38
CA ALA A 186 -9.03 8.87 -11.82
C ALA A 186 -8.07 9.08 -10.63
N VAL A 187 -6.77 8.83 -10.82
CA VAL A 187 -5.77 8.93 -9.75
C VAL A 187 -4.81 10.07 -10.04
N PHE A 188 -4.77 11.06 -9.16
CA PHE A 188 -3.83 12.16 -9.21
C PHE A 188 -2.92 12.18 -7.99
N LEU A 189 -1.68 12.59 -8.21
CA LEU A 189 -0.66 12.80 -7.20
C LEU A 189 -0.19 14.24 -7.28
N SER A 190 0.03 14.88 -6.16
CA SER A 190 0.52 16.25 -6.10
C SER A 190 1.92 16.33 -5.50
N PHE A 191 2.73 17.21 -6.08
CA PHE A 191 4.08 17.47 -5.62
C PHE A 191 4.29 18.97 -5.59
N ARG A 192 4.71 19.50 -4.45
CA ARG A 192 5.13 20.91 -4.37
C ARG A 192 6.49 21.04 -5.04
N SER A 193 6.50 21.44 -6.31
CA SER A 193 7.67 21.43 -7.18
C SER A 193 7.47 22.41 -8.34
N ASP A 194 8.58 22.92 -8.88
CA ASP A 194 8.64 23.78 -10.06
C ASP A 194 8.95 23.00 -11.36
N ARG A 195 9.24 21.70 -11.25
CA ARG A 195 9.73 20.87 -12.36
C ARG A 195 9.21 19.44 -12.29
N THR A 196 9.25 18.80 -13.46
CA THR A 196 9.02 17.37 -13.63
C THR A 196 10.35 16.65 -13.89
N TYR A 197 10.41 15.40 -13.47
CA TYR A 197 11.51 14.48 -13.72
C TYR A 197 11.01 13.37 -14.64
N THR A 198 11.74 13.09 -15.72
CA THR A 198 11.36 12.09 -16.72
C THR A 198 12.20 10.83 -16.56
N PHE A 199 11.56 9.68 -16.66
CA PHE A 199 12.20 8.37 -16.57
C PHE A 199 11.37 7.34 -17.34
N THR A 200 11.84 6.11 -17.42
CA THR A 200 11.07 5.02 -18.04
C THR A 200 10.87 3.86 -17.08
N VAL A 201 9.69 3.25 -17.14
CA VAL A 201 9.36 1.98 -16.47
C VAL A 201 8.90 1.01 -17.55
N ASN A 202 9.64 -0.08 -17.76
CA ASN A 202 9.37 -1.04 -18.84
C ASN A 202 9.22 -0.35 -20.21
N GLU A 203 10.13 0.57 -20.51
CA GLU A 203 10.17 1.38 -21.74
C GLU A 203 8.98 2.35 -21.92
N ARG A 204 8.08 2.44 -20.95
CA ARG A 204 7.02 3.45 -20.93
C ARG A 204 7.54 4.73 -20.28
N GLY A 205 7.31 5.87 -20.93
CA GLY A 205 7.70 7.18 -20.40
C GLY A 205 6.84 7.57 -19.20
N TRP A 206 7.50 8.03 -18.14
CA TRP A 206 6.88 8.54 -16.92
C TRP A 206 7.38 9.94 -16.62
N GLU A 207 6.50 10.74 -16.02
CA GLU A 207 6.81 12.06 -15.47
C GLU A 207 6.44 12.09 -13.98
N TRP A 208 7.37 12.57 -13.16
CA TRP A 208 7.23 12.63 -11.71
C TRP A 208 7.50 14.02 -11.17
N GLY A 209 6.83 14.40 -10.08
CA GLY A 209 7.00 15.73 -9.48
C GLY A 209 8.06 15.83 -8.40
N ALA A 210 8.81 14.77 -8.12
CA ALA A 210 9.85 14.73 -7.08
C ALA A 210 11.17 14.15 -7.63
N PRO A 211 12.33 14.54 -7.07
CA PRO A 211 13.65 14.04 -7.51
C PRO A 211 13.89 12.57 -7.14
N THR A 212 12.96 11.94 -6.42
CA THR A 212 13.04 10.54 -6.00
C THR A 212 11.67 9.89 -6.14
N ILE A 213 11.67 8.59 -6.44
CA ILE A 213 10.47 7.75 -6.49
C ILE A 213 10.71 6.47 -5.70
N LEU A 214 9.71 6.04 -4.92
CA LEU A 214 9.77 4.79 -4.17
C LEU A 214 9.51 3.60 -5.10
N ALA A 215 10.20 2.47 -4.85
CA ALA A 215 9.92 1.21 -5.53
C ALA A 215 8.44 0.79 -5.39
N ALA A 216 7.85 1.02 -4.21
CA ALA A 216 6.43 0.76 -3.96
C ALA A 216 5.49 1.53 -4.89
N ASP A 217 5.82 2.78 -5.25
CA ASP A 217 5.03 3.59 -6.18
C ASP A 217 5.19 3.09 -7.61
N ILE A 218 6.39 2.64 -7.99
CA ILE A 218 6.64 2.02 -9.30
C ILE A 218 5.79 0.74 -9.45
N TYR A 219 5.78 -0.14 -8.45
CA TYR A 219 4.91 -1.33 -8.45
C TYR A 219 3.43 -0.94 -8.56
N ARG A 220 2.99 -0.05 -7.68
CA ARG A 220 1.59 0.34 -7.56
C ARG A 220 1.05 0.99 -8.83
N TYR A 221 1.74 2.01 -9.34
CA TYR A 221 1.25 2.81 -10.45
C TYR A 221 1.61 2.24 -11.82
N GLY A 222 2.64 1.38 -11.88
CA GLY A 222 3.00 0.64 -13.09
C GLY A 222 2.18 -0.63 -13.30
N GLY A 223 1.39 -1.04 -12.29
CA GLY A 223 0.67 -2.31 -12.33
C GLY A 223 1.61 -3.51 -12.45
N ILE A 224 2.75 -3.43 -11.78
CA ILE A 224 3.78 -4.47 -11.81
C ILE A 224 3.50 -5.44 -10.66
N ASP A 225 3.54 -6.73 -10.98
CA ASP A 225 3.35 -7.82 -10.03
C ASP A 225 4.50 -7.84 -9.01
N ASP A 226 4.18 -8.05 -7.72
CA ASP A 226 5.14 -8.00 -6.61
C ASP A 226 6.08 -9.23 -6.53
N GLU A 227 5.85 -10.22 -7.39
CA GLU A 227 6.76 -11.33 -7.64
C GLU A 227 7.93 -10.94 -8.56
N HIS A 228 7.78 -9.88 -9.37
CA HIS A 228 8.86 -9.38 -10.20
C HIS A 228 9.90 -8.62 -9.36
N GLU A 229 11.15 -8.62 -9.81
CA GLU A 229 12.16 -7.70 -9.29
C GLU A 229 12.23 -6.45 -10.16
N LEU A 230 12.47 -5.30 -9.54
CA LEU A 230 12.82 -4.06 -10.22
C LEU A 230 14.34 -3.96 -10.33
N ILE A 231 14.81 -3.53 -11.50
CA ILE A 231 16.22 -3.22 -11.76
C ILE A 231 16.35 -1.84 -12.40
N LEU A 232 17.50 -1.21 -12.17
CA LEU A 232 17.92 0.02 -12.83
C LEU A 232 18.87 -0.32 -13.98
N ASP A 233 18.32 -0.41 -15.19
CA ASP A 233 19.02 -0.71 -16.45
C ASP A 233 20.03 0.41 -16.77
N SER A 234 19.67 1.68 -16.53
CA SER A 234 20.58 2.84 -16.64
C SER A 234 21.81 2.75 -15.72
N ALA A 235 21.76 1.93 -14.68
CA ALA A 235 22.85 1.67 -13.74
C ALA A 235 23.34 0.21 -13.82
N GLY A 236 23.37 -0.38 -15.02
CA GLY A 236 23.96 -1.69 -15.25
C GLY A 236 23.17 -2.82 -14.58
N ASP A 237 21.85 -2.83 -14.74
CA ASP A 237 20.95 -3.86 -14.20
C ASP A 237 20.97 -3.98 -12.65
N THR A 238 21.28 -2.89 -11.95
CA THR A 238 21.36 -2.89 -10.48
C THR A 238 19.97 -3.17 -9.86
N PRO A 239 19.82 -4.16 -8.97
CA PRO A 239 18.54 -4.43 -8.30
C PRO A 239 18.06 -3.26 -7.43
N ILE A 240 16.77 -2.97 -7.51
CA ILE A 240 16.10 -1.98 -6.67
C ILE A 240 15.34 -2.74 -5.57
N ALA A 241 15.68 -2.48 -4.31
CA ALA A 241 14.99 -3.10 -3.18
C ALA A 241 13.50 -2.70 -3.15
N ALA A 242 12.64 -3.62 -2.70
CA ALA A 242 11.18 -3.38 -2.67
C ALA A 242 10.76 -2.19 -1.78
N ASP A 243 11.55 -1.86 -0.75
CA ASP A 243 11.38 -0.66 0.09
C ASP A 243 12.41 0.45 -0.22
N GLY A 244 13.14 0.32 -1.33
CA GLY A 244 14.11 1.29 -1.81
C GLY A 244 13.48 2.43 -2.61
N GLU A 245 14.36 3.30 -3.10
CA GLU A 245 14.03 4.47 -3.91
C GLU A 245 15.01 4.61 -5.09
N VAL A 246 14.56 5.28 -6.14
CA VAL A 246 15.38 5.66 -7.29
C VAL A 246 15.48 7.18 -7.34
N ARG A 247 16.71 7.69 -7.49
CA ARG A 247 16.96 9.11 -7.74
C ARG A 247 16.74 9.42 -9.22
N LEU A 248 16.02 10.49 -9.50
CA LEU A 248 15.65 10.94 -10.84
C LEU A 248 16.34 12.26 -11.22
N ASP A 249 17.10 12.85 -10.31
CA ASP A 249 17.80 14.12 -10.46
C ASP A 249 19.28 13.97 -10.91
N GLY A 250 19.66 12.76 -11.30
CA GLY A 250 20.98 12.45 -11.84
C GLY A 250 21.14 12.79 -13.32
N ASP A 251 22.31 12.46 -13.87
CA ASP A 251 22.60 12.67 -15.28
C ASP A 251 21.97 11.57 -16.15
N GLY A 252 21.24 11.99 -17.18
CA GLY A 252 20.60 11.09 -18.13
C GLY A 252 19.17 10.73 -17.75
N VAL A 253 18.65 9.66 -18.37
CA VAL A 253 17.28 9.18 -18.15
C VAL A 253 17.35 7.86 -17.42
N GLU A 254 16.72 7.80 -16.26
CA GLU A 254 16.62 6.55 -15.52
C GLU A 254 15.74 5.55 -16.27
N ARG A 255 16.23 4.31 -16.40
CA ARG A 255 15.54 3.22 -17.09
C ARG A 255 15.29 2.10 -16.11
N ILE A 256 14.06 2.01 -15.64
CA ILE A 256 13.63 0.98 -14.69
C ILE A 256 12.97 -0.14 -15.48
N ARG A 257 13.34 -1.39 -15.20
CA ARG A 257 12.69 -2.58 -15.79
C ARG A 257 12.25 -3.52 -14.69
N SER A 258 11.09 -4.14 -14.87
CA SER A 258 10.66 -5.29 -14.09
C SER A 258 11.01 -6.57 -14.83
N ARG A 259 11.51 -7.58 -14.12
CA ARG A 259 11.74 -8.92 -14.68
C ARG A 259 11.47 -10.00 -13.65
N GLU A 260 11.37 -11.25 -14.10
CA GLU A 260 11.35 -12.36 -13.17
C GLU A 260 12.65 -12.38 -12.33
N PRO A 261 12.55 -12.66 -11.02
CA PRO A 261 13.70 -12.63 -10.15
C PRO A 261 14.66 -13.76 -10.51
N LYS A 262 15.95 -13.45 -10.64
CA LYS A 262 17.00 -14.45 -10.88
C LYS A 262 17.20 -15.38 -9.67
N MET A 263 16.99 -14.84 -8.48
CA MET A 263 17.14 -15.54 -7.21
C MET A 263 15.82 -15.58 -6.46
N VAL A 264 15.42 -16.75 -5.99
CA VAL A 264 14.23 -16.95 -5.17
C VAL A 264 14.59 -17.49 -3.80
N THR A 265 13.81 -17.07 -2.80
CA THR A 265 13.94 -17.60 -1.44
C THR A 265 13.01 -18.80 -1.28
N ILE A 266 13.60 -19.96 -0.96
CA ILE A 266 12.92 -21.20 -0.58
C ILE A 266 13.17 -21.50 0.89
N LYS A 267 12.36 -22.36 1.51
CA LYS A 267 12.61 -22.88 2.86
C LYS A 267 13.03 -24.34 2.78
N VAL A 268 14.16 -24.69 3.37
CA VAL A 268 14.66 -26.08 3.43
C VAL A 268 14.85 -26.45 4.89
N ASN A 269 14.12 -27.48 5.37
CA ASN A 269 14.12 -27.91 6.77
C ASN A 269 13.89 -26.72 7.75
N GLY A 270 12.94 -25.85 7.40
CA GLY A 270 12.59 -24.65 8.17
C GLY A 270 13.53 -23.45 8.03
N ARG A 271 14.65 -23.56 7.30
CA ARG A 271 15.62 -22.47 7.10
C ARG A 271 15.44 -21.83 5.72
N SER A 272 15.37 -20.51 5.67
CA SER A 272 15.34 -19.77 4.39
C SER A 272 16.68 -19.89 3.67
N ARG A 273 16.63 -20.20 2.37
CA ARG A 273 17.77 -20.33 1.46
C ARG A 273 17.47 -19.59 0.16
N THR A 274 18.45 -18.84 -0.32
CA THR A 274 18.35 -18.13 -1.60
C THR A 274 18.99 -18.99 -2.68
N VAL A 275 18.24 -19.32 -3.72
CA VAL A 275 18.66 -20.18 -4.83
C VAL A 275 18.28 -19.56 -6.17
N GLU A 276 18.96 -19.96 -7.23
CA GLU A 276 18.61 -19.53 -8.59
C GLU A 276 17.20 -20.01 -8.98
N LYS A 277 16.41 -19.17 -9.65
CA LYS A 277 15.09 -19.53 -10.19
C LYS A 277 15.25 -20.38 -11.46
N ARG A 278 15.61 -21.66 -11.28
CA ARG A 278 15.78 -22.65 -12.35
C ARG A 278 15.29 -24.03 -11.91
N ARG A 279 15.46 -25.04 -12.76
CA ARG A 279 15.29 -26.43 -12.33
C ARG A 279 16.44 -26.82 -11.41
N HIS A 280 16.11 -27.37 -10.25
CA HIS A 280 17.05 -27.98 -9.30
C HIS A 280 16.81 -29.48 -9.27
N SER A 281 17.89 -30.23 -9.28
CA SER A 281 17.87 -31.68 -9.13
C SER A 281 17.66 -32.10 -7.68
N TYR A 282 17.18 -33.33 -7.50
CA TYR A 282 17.16 -34.02 -6.20
C TYR A 282 18.47 -33.83 -5.41
N ARG A 283 19.62 -34.01 -6.08
CA ARG A 283 20.94 -33.90 -5.43
C ARG A 283 21.28 -32.47 -5.01
N GLU A 284 20.91 -31.47 -5.80
CA GLU A 284 21.12 -30.06 -5.44
C GLU A 284 20.28 -29.68 -4.22
N ILE A 285 19.01 -30.07 -4.16
CA ILE A 285 18.14 -29.81 -2.99
C ILE A 285 18.67 -30.51 -1.74
N ALA A 286 19.13 -31.77 -1.86
CA ALA A 286 19.77 -32.47 -0.75
C ALA A 286 21.06 -31.75 -0.27
N LYS A 287 21.90 -31.25 -1.19
CA LYS A 287 23.11 -30.48 -0.84
C LYS A 287 22.80 -29.14 -0.18
N ILE A 288 21.68 -28.50 -0.52
CA ILE A 288 21.22 -27.28 0.15
C ILE A 288 20.84 -27.56 1.61
N ALA A 289 20.25 -28.74 1.88
CA ALA A 289 19.90 -29.17 3.23
C ALA A 289 21.13 -29.65 4.03
N TYR A 290 21.97 -30.46 3.38
CA TYR A 290 23.16 -31.10 3.95
C TYR A 290 24.35 -30.83 3.02
N PRO A 291 25.22 -29.84 3.31
CA PRO A 291 26.36 -29.51 2.45
C PRO A 291 27.28 -30.70 2.16
N ASP A 292 27.45 -31.58 3.15
CA ASP A 292 28.24 -32.81 3.07
C ASP A 292 27.39 -34.03 2.67
N ALA A 293 26.36 -33.82 1.83
CA ALA A 293 25.48 -34.89 1.40
C ALA A 293 26.25 -35.96 0.63
N ASP A 294 26.31 -37.15 1.22
CA ASP A 294 26.84 -38.37 0.62
C ASP A 294 25.68 -39.22 0.09
N PHE A 295 25.66 -39.40 -1.24
CA PHE A 295 24.62 -40.14 -1.97
C PHE A 295 24.98 -41.61 -2.18
N GLU A 296 26.21 -42.03 -1.83
CA GLU A 296 26.62 -43.42 -1.91
C GLU A 296 26.15 -44.17 -0.66
N ASN A 297 26.32 -43.56 0.52
CA ASN A 297 26.00 -44.19 1.81
C ASN A 297 24.60 -43.88 2.35
N PHE A 298 23.95 -42.80 1.90
CA PHE A 298 22.64 -42.38 2.41
C PHE A 298 21.60 -42.20 1.31
N ASN A 299 20.34 -42.42 1.68
CA ASN A 299 19.15 -42.03 0.92
C ASN A 299 18.58 -40.73 1.50
N TYR A 300 18.10 -39.84 0.64
CA TYR A 300 17.43 -38.61 1.06
C TYR A 300 15.96 -38.67 0.65
N THR A 301 15.05 -38.51 1.59
CA THR A 301 13.63 -38.33 1.28
C THR A 301 13.35 -36.85 1.22
N ILE A 302 13.00 -36.35 0.03
CA ILE A 302 12.69 -34.94 -0.21
C ILE A 302 11.20 -34.82 -0.50
N THR A 303 10.50 -34.09 0.36
CA THR A 303 9.11 -33.67 0.12
C THR A 303 9.10 -32.17 -0.16
N TYR A 304 8.21 -31.72 -1.05
CA TYR A 304 8.04 -30.31 -1.35
C TYR A 304 6.58 -29.88 -1.21
N LEU A 305 6.40 -28.63 -0.79
CA LEU A 305 5.11 -27.97 -0.60
C LEU A 305 5.14 -26.61 -1.32
N HIS A 306 3.96 -26.13 -1.69
CA HIS A 306 3.77 -24.86 -2.41
C HIS A 306 4.59 -24.76 -3.70
N GLY A 307 4.63 -25.85 -4.47
CA GLY A 307 5.26 -25.90 -5.79
C GLY A 307 4.57 -25.01 -6.82
N VAL A 308 5.06 -25.06 -8.06
CA VAL A 308 4.40 -24.40 -9.19
C VAL A 308 2.93 -24.86 -9.25
N ASP A 309 2.02 -23.91 -9.45
CA ASP A 309 0.55 -24.13 -9.41
C ASP A 309 0.02 -24.76 -8.11
N GLY A 310 0.76 -24.65 -7.01
CA GLY A 310 0.36 -25.21 -5.72
C GLY A 310 0.63 -26.71 -5.58
N ALA A 311 1.43 -27.30 -6.47
CA ALA A 311 1.78 -28.72 -6.42
C ALA A 311 2.52 -29.10 -5.11
N GLU A 312 2.23 -30.29 -4.62
CA GLU A 312 2.88 -30.90 -3.45
C GLU A 312 3.21 -32.36 -3.78
N GLY A 313 4.32 -32.87 -3.25
CA GLY A 313 4.71 -34.25 -3.50
C GLY A 313 6.13 -34.58 -3.06
N ASP A 314 6.59 -35.72 -3.55
CA ASP A 314 7.95 -36.21 -3.32
C ASP A 314 8.84 -35.92 -4.52
N LEU A 315 10.10 -35.62 -4.26
CA LEU A 315 11.15 -35.51 -5.28
C LEU A 315 12.07 -36.71 -5.14
N VAL A 316 12.05 -37.59 -6.15
CA VAL A 316 12.86 -38.83 -6.12
C VAL A 316 14.18 -38.66 -6.87
N GLU A 317 15.12 -39.60 -6.66
CA GLU A 317 16.41 -39.53 -7.32
C GLU A 317 16.28 -39.58 -8.85
N GLY A 318 17.00 -38.67 -9.54
CA GLY A 318 16.93 -38.48 -10.99
C GLY A 318 15.94 -37.39 -11.43
N GLU A 319 15.02 -36.99 -10.57
CA GLU A 319 14.07 -35.93 -10.89
C GLU A 319 14.64 -34.52 -10.70
N THR A 320 13.98 -33.58 -11.36
CA THR A 320 14.25 -32.15 -11.26
C THR A 320 12.96 -31.40 -11.02
N ILE A 321 13.03 -30.33 -10.24
CA ILE A 321 11.88 -29.49 -9.89
C ILE A 321 12.18 -28.03 -10.19
N GLN A 322 11.20 -27.31 -10.73
CA GLN A 322 11.29 -25.86 -10.89
C GLN A 322 10.99 -25.18 -9.56
N VAL A 323 11.91 -24.35 -9.09
CA VAL A 323 11.74 -23.64 -7.81
C VAL A 323 11.05 -22.29 -8.03
N LYS A 324 10.18 -21.91 -7.08
CA LYS A 324 9.61 -20.58 -6.97
C LYS A 324 9.75 -20.02 -5.55
N LYS A 325 9.57 -18.71 -5.42
CA LYS A 325 9.58 -18.02 -4.12
C LYS A 325 8.53 -18.65 -3.19
N GLY A 326 8.95 -18.94 -1.95
CA GLY A 326 8.05 -19.47 -0.93
C GLY A 326 7.89 -21.00 -0.92
N MET A 327 8.47 -21.73 -1.88
CA MET A 327 8.49 -23.20 -1.82
C MET A 327 9.16 -23.70 -0.54
N VAL A 328 8.62 -24.79 -0.02
CA VAL A 328 9.13 -25.45 1.19
C VAL A 328 9.58 -26.85 0.84
N PHE A 329 10.78 -27.22 1.28
CA PHE A 329 11.34 -28.55 1.15
C PHE A 329 11.62 -29.13 2.53
N ASN A 330 11.17 -30.36 2.77
CA ASN A 330 11.61 -31.15 3.91
C ASN A 330 12.48 -32.30 3.41
N VAL A 331 13.72 -32.32 3.86
CA VAL A 331 14.75 -33.30 3.48
C VAL A 331 15.11 -34.11 4.71
N ARG A 332 14.92 -35.42 4.63
CA ARG A 332 15.34 -36.38 5.66
C ARG A 332 16.44 -37.27 5.10
N ARG A 333 17.47 -37.54 5.91
CA ARG A 333 18.55 -38.48 5.59
C ARG A 333 18.27 -39.82 6.27
N SER A 334 18.42 -40.92 5.53
CA SER A 334 18.29 -42.30 6.00
C SER A 334 19.48 -43.12 5.51
N ASP A 335 19.96 -44.06 6.32
CA ASP A 335 21.07 -44.93 5.95
C ASP A 335 20.61 -45.97 4.92
N LYS A 336 21.47 -46.31 3.96
CA LYS A 336 21.24 -47.46 3.08
C LYS A 336 21.60 -48.73 3.86
N SER A 337 20.58 -49.42 4.38
CA SER A 337 20.71 -50.69 5.09
C SER A 337 21.17 -51.82 4.18
#